data_AF-A0A4Q6BIS2-F1
#
_entry.id   AF-A0A4Q6BIS2-F1
#
_cell.length_a   1.000
_cell.length_b   1.000
_cell.length_c   1.000
_cell.angle_alpha   90.00
_cell.angle_beta   90.00
_cell.angle_gamma   90.00
#
_symmetry.space_group_name_H-M   'P 1'
#
loop_
_entity.id
_entity.type
_entity.pdbx_description
1 polymer ?
#
loop_
_entity_poly.entity_id
_entity_poly.type
_entity_poly.pdbx_seq_one_letter_code
_entity_poly.pdbx_strand_id
1 'polypeptide(L)'
;LMARGAEGRLFLVNIDRSKLSSAAFPFSLGDELIAIDGLPVNQVVDQIQATFTANVTETDRAQAELRLFSRRAARGMAVPKGPITLTVLRKGTTKPESVQLLWDYVPEMIPPRGDLMRGPRFGALPLFKGSKFNPEMSIMSEDESPAVPTAAENPFNLGTRQSFMPALGRKIWESPADNSFHAYLFQDENKKIVGYVRIPSYSPAAGTAKAAADFAAIIPHLEANAESLVIDQVNNPGGSVFYLYALVSMLNDESVLDRRR
;
A
#
# COMPACT_ATOMS: atom_id res chain seq x y z
N LEU A 1 -0.25 -9.59 -9.28
CA LEU A 1 1.22 -9.51 -9.42
C LEU A 1 1.67 -8.14 -8.91
N MET A 2 2.81 -8.05 -8.24
CA MET A 2 3.39 -6.78 -7.79
C MET A 2 4.92 -6.81 -7.93
N ALA A 3 5.48 -5.67 -8.37
CA ALA A 3 6.92 -5.46 -8.42
C ALA A 3 7.30 -4.16 -7.69
N ARG A 4 8.53 -4.08 -7.19
CA ARG A 4 9.08 -2.91 -6.50
C ARG A 4 10.50 -2.60 -6.96
N GLY A 5 10.80 -1.31 -7.04
CA GLY A 5 12.11 -0.80 -7.35
C GLY A 5 13.11 -0.95 -6.20
N ALA A 6 14.33 -1.35 -6.52
CA ALA A 6 15.50 -1.24 -5.66
C ALA A 6 16.73 -1.02 -6.54
N GLU A 7 17.53 0.02 -6.24
CA GLU A 7 18.78 0.34 -6.95
C GLU A 7 18.62 0.42 -8.50
N GLY A 8 17.50 0.99 -8.97
CA GLY A 8 17.21 1.14 -10.40
C GLY A 8 16.72 -0.12 -11.12
N ARG A 9 16.54 -1.24 -10.39
CA ARG A 9 16.02 -2.52 -10.87
C ARG A 9 14.65 -2.79 -10.27
N LEU A 10 13.86 -3.66 -10.90
CA LEU A 10 12.50 -3.99 -10.45
C LEU A 10 12.37 -5.47 -10.11
N PHE A 11 11.92 -5.80 -8.90
CA PHE A 11 11.82 -7.18 -8.42
C PHE A 11 10.38 -7.57 -8.13
N LEU A 12 10.02 -8.81 -8.42
CA LEU A 12 8.72 -9.38 -8.05
C LEU A 12 8.64 -9.56 -6.54
N VAL A 13 7.74 -8.83 -5.88
CA VAL A 13 7.58 -8.86 -4.42
C VAL A 13 6.32 -9.57 -3.95
N ASN A 14 5.33 -9.72 -4.83
CA ASN A 14 4.14 -10.51 -4.55
C ASN A 14 3.57 -11.15 -5.82
N ILE A 15 3.19 -12.43 -5.71
CA ILE A 15 2.53 -13.20 -6.76
C ILE A 15 1.28 -13.83 -6.16
N ASP A 16 0.12 -13.40 -6.64
CA ASP A 16 -1.16 -14.02 -6.29
C ASP A 16 -1.28 -15.37 -7.02
N ARG A 17 -1.00 -16.45 -6.30
CA ARG A 17 -1.04 -17.82 -6.83
C ARG A 17 -2.45 -18.36 -7.04
N SER A 18 -3.47 -17.69 -6.51
CA SER A 18 -4.86 -18.05 -6.83
C SER A 18 -5.23 -17.64 -8.26
N LYS A 19 -4.57 -16.61 -8.80
CA LYS A 19 -4.74 -16.14 -10.19
C LYS A 19 -3.63 -16.62 -11.14
N LEU A 20 -2.39 -16.70 -10.66
CA LEU A 20 -1.21 -17.06 -11.45
C LEU A 20 -0.54 -18.31 -10.89
N SER A 21 -1.01 -19.48 -11.32
CA SER A 21 -0.43 -20.77 -10.92
C SER A 21 1.05 -20.87 -11.31
N SER A 22 1.82 -21.70 -10.61
CA SER A 22 3.24 -21.90 -10.93
C SER A 22 3.48 -22.47 -12.33
N ALA A 23 2.49 -23.14 -12.92
CA ALA A 23 2.56 -23.61 -14.30
C ALA A 23 2.40 -22.46 -15.31
N ALA A 24 1.47 -21.53 -15.05
CA ALA A 24 1.23 -20.38 -15.91
C ALA A 24 2.27 -19.26 -15.72
N PHE A 25 2.83 -19.13 -14.52
CA PHE A 25 3.82 -18.12 -14.16
C PHE A 25 4.93 -18.75 -13.30
N PRO A 26 5.95 -19.36 -13.93
CA PRO A 26 6.98 -20.17 -13.26
C PRO A 26 8.11 -19.32 -12.61
N PHE A 27 7.82 -18.08 -12.24
CA PHE A 27 8.76 -17.16 -11.58
C PHE A 27 8.48 -17.07 -10.08
N SER A 28 9.47 -16.67 -9.32
CA SER A 28 9.45 -16.60 -7.85
C SER A 28 9.63 -15.17 -7.34
N LEU A 29 9.37 -14.98 -6.05
CA LEU A 29 9.66 -13.71 -5.38
C LEU A 29 11.16 -13.42 -5.42
N GLY A 30 11.53 -12.16 -5.68
CA GLY A 30 12.90 -11.72 -5.86
C GLY A 30 13.48 -11.92 -7.27
N ASP A 31 12.73 -12.54 -8.19
CA ASP A 31 13.09 -12.51 -9.61
C ASP A 31 12.94 -11.09 -10.17
N GLU A 32 13.77 -10.72 -11.12
CA GLU A 32 13.84 -9.37 -11.67
C GLU A 32 12.97 -9.24 -12.92
N LEU A 33 12.10 -8.23 -12.94
CA LEU A 33 11.32 -7.87 -14.11
C LEU A 33 12.16 -6.95 -15.01
N ILE A 34 12.43 -7.40 -16.23
CA ILE A 34 13.33 -6.70 -17.18
C ILE A 34 12.54 -5.88 -18.19
N ALA A 35 11.49 -6.48 -18.76
CA ALA A 35 10.71 -5.85 -19.82
C ALA A 35 9.23 -6.24 -19.79
N ILE A 36 8.40 -5.38 -20.35
CA ILE A 36 6.98 -5.60 -20.60
C ILE A 36 6.73 -5.30 -22.08
N ASP A 37 6.18 -6.28 -22.80
CA ASP A 37 5.92 -6.20 -24.25
C ASP A 37 7.16 -5.75 -25.07
N GLY A 38 8.34 -6.24 -24.66
CA GLY A 38 9.62 -5.93 -25.28
C GLY A 38 10.21 -4.56 -24.90
N LEU A 39 9.48 -3.71 -24.17
CA LEU A 39 9.97 -2.44 -23.67
C LEU A 39 10.65 -2.62 -22.31
N PRO A 40 11.83 -2.01 -22.07
CA PRO A 40 12.47 -2.02 -20.75
C PRO A 40 11.50 -1.53 -19.67
N VAL A 41 11.41 -2.25 -18.55
CA VAL A 41 10.41 -1.98 -17.51
C VAL A 41 10.49 -0.55 -16.99
N ASN A 42 11.70 0.02 -16.90
CA ASN A 42 11.90 1.39 -16.46
C ASN A 42 11.25 2.40 -17.39
N GLN A 43 11.29 2.18 -18.71
CA GLN A 43 10.59 3.04 -19.67
C GLN A 43 9.07 2.95 -19.50
N VAL A 44 8.56 1.74 -19.19
CA VAL A 44 7.13 1.56 -18.90
C VAL A 44 6.75 2.30 -17.62
N VAL A 45 7.56 2.23 -16.56
CA VAL A 45 7.35 3.01 -15.33
C VAL A 45 7.33 4.51 -15.64
N ASP A 46 8.28 5.01 -16.44
CA ASP A 46 8.37 6.43 -16.79
C ASP A 46 7.14 6.90 -17.60
N GLN A 47 6.62 6.06 -18.52
CA GLN A 47 5.38 6.33 -19.26
C GLN A 47 4.17 6.43 -18.34
N ILE A 48 4.10 5.60 -17.30
CA ILE A 48 3.04 5.66 -16.30
C ILE A 48 3.18 6.93 -15.47
N GLN A 49 4.41 7.23 -15.03
CA GLN A 49 4.70 8.40 -14.22
C GLN A 49 4.31 9.69 -14.93
N ALA A 50 4.54 9.78 -16.25
CA ALA A 50 4.15 10.91 -17.08
C ALA A 50 2.63 11.16 -17.15
N THR A 51 1.80 10.22 -16.68
CA THR A 51 0.34 10.43 -16.59
C THR A 51 -0.09 11.17 -15.32
N PHE A 52 0.81 11.37 -14.36
CA PHE A 52 0.53 12.09 -13.12
C PHE A 52 1.04 13.53 -13.18
N THR A 53 0.50 14.38 -12.31
CA THR A 53 1.14 15.67 -12.05
C THR A 53 2.40 15.43 -11.24
N ALA A 54 3.54 15.95 -11.72
CA ALA A 54 4.82 15.81 -11.04
C ALA A 54 4.78 16.47 -9.66
N ASN A 55 5.32 15.77 -8.65
CA ASN A 55 5.45 16.23 -7.28
C ASN A 55 6.83 15.85 -6.74
N VAL A 56 6.97 14.70 -6.06
CA VAL A 56 8.24 14.20 -5.52
C VAL A 56 8.66 12.99 -6.33
N THR A 57 9.84 13.04 -6.95
CA THR A 57 10.30 12.07 -7.95
C THR A 57 10.22 10.62 -7.46
N GLU A 58 10.68 10.34 -6.25
CA GLU A 58 10.68 9.00 -5.67
C GLU A 58 9.26 8.51 -5.35
N THR A 59 8.40 9.42 -4.88
CA THR A 59 6.99 9.09 -4.60
C THR A 59 6.22 8.84 -5.89
N ASP A 60 6.41 9.69 -6.89
CA ASP A 60 5.76 9.58 -8.20
C ASP A 60 6.16 8.28 -8.89
N ARG A 61 7.44 7.93 -8.81
CA ARG A 61 7.97 6.66 -9.32
C ARG A 61 7.38 5.47 -8.57
N ALA A 62 7.38 5.49 -7.24
CA ALA A 62 6.79 4.41 -6.43
C ALA A 62 5.29 4.24 -6.71
N GLN A 63 4.57 5.33 -6.96
CA GLN A 63 3.17 5.31 -7.39
C GLN A 63 2.99 4.73 -8.80
N ALA A 64 3.90 5.04 -9.73
CA ALA A 64 3.91 4.45 -11.06
C ALA A 64 4.15 2.92 -11.00
N GLU A 65 5.07 2.48 -10.14
CA GLU A 65 5.33 1.05 -9.89
C GLU A 65 4.11 0.32 -9.33
N LEU A 66 3.40 0.91 -8.36
CA LEU A 66 2.13 0.38 -7.82
C LEU A 66 1.08 0.15 -8.92
N ARG A 67 1.13 0.95 -9.97
CA ARG A 67 0.18 0.97 -11.08
C ARG A 67 0.62 0.09 -12.25
N LEU A 68 1.81 -0.50 -12.24
CA LEU A 68 2.31 -1.34 -13.35
C LEU A 68 1.30 -2.41 -13.75
N PHE A 69 0.80 -3.17 -12.77
CA PHE A 69 -0.12 -4.30 -12.96
C PHE A 69 -1.55 -4.03 -12.48
N SER A 70 -1.88 -2.79 -12.15
CA SER A 70 -3.22 -2.40 -11.72
C SER A 70 -3.61 -1.06 -12.33
N ARG A 71 -4.58 -1.10 -13.26
CA ARG A 71 -5.02 0.04 -14.06
C ARG A 71 -6.51 0.23 -13.89
N ARG A 72 -6.94 1.45 -13.52
CA ARG A 72 -8.35 1.77 -13.25
C ARG A 72 -8.80 2.99 -14.04
N ALA A 73 -9.84 2.83 -14.86
CA ALA A 73 -10.47 3.94 -15.59
C ALA A 73 -11.07 4.99 -14.64
N ALA A 74 -11.58 4.56 -13.48
CA ALA A 74 -12.07 5.45 -12.41
C ALA A 74 -11.01 6.44 -11.90
N ARG A 75 -9.72 6.18 -12.16
CA ARG A 75 -8.59 7.08 -11.84
C ARG A 75 -8.07 7.85 -13.06
N GLY A 76 -8.83 7.89 -14.15
CA GLY A 76 -8.41 8.53 -15.40
C GLY A 76 -7.27 7.82 -16.12
N MET A 77 -7.00 6.56 -15.80
CA MET A 77 -5.91 5.80 -16.41
C MET A 77 -6.39 5.07 -17.67
N ALA A 78 -5.50 4.96 -18.67
CA ALA A 78 -5.69 4.01 -19.76
C ALA A 78 -5.66 2.57 -19.21
N VAL A 79 -6.68 1.78 -19.52
CA VAL A 79 -6.82 0.39 -19.07
C VAL A 79 -6.43 -0.56 -20.20
N PRO A 80 -5.30 -1.28 -20.09
CA PRO A 80 -4.88 -2.26 -21.08
C PRO A 80 -5.78 -3.50 -21.06
N LYS A 81 -5.84 -4.20 -22.18
CA LYS A 81 -6.61 -5.44 -22.37
C LYS A 81 -5.87 -6.38 -23.30
N GLY A 82 -6.17 -7.67 -23.21
CA GLY A 82 -5.56 -8.69 -24.06
C GLY A 82 -4.23 -9.24 -23.52
N PRO A 83 -3.41 -9.87 -24.36
CA PRO A 83 -2.18 -10.51 -23.92
C PRO A 83 -1.12 -9.46 -23.52
N ILE A 84 -0.27 -9.85 -22.58
CA ILE A 84 0.89 -9.10 -22.11
C ILE A 84 2.08 -10.05 -21.99
N THR A 85 3.24 -9.63 -22.48
CA THR A 85 4.47 -10.42 -22.38
C THR A 85 5.37 -9.83 -21.31
N LEU A 86 5.74 -10.64 -20.32
CA LEU A 86 6.69 -10.25 -19.27
C LEU A 86 8.01 -10.97 -19.50
N THR A 87 9.10 -10.20 -19.55
CA THR A 87 10.46 -10.75 -19.57
C THR A 87 11.05 -10.64 -18.17
N VAL A 88 11.42 -11.77 -17.59
CA VAL A 88 11.87 -11.90 -16.20
C VAL A 88 13.21 -12.62 -16.16
N LEU A 89 14.13 -12.12 -15.34
CA LEU A 89 15.41 -12.76 -15.04
C LEU A 89 15.31 -13.45 -13.68
N ARG A 90 15.47 -14.77 -13.67
CA ARG A 90 15.45 -15.56 -12.43
C ARG A 90 16.66 -15.25 -11.56
N LYS A 91 16.48 -15.28 -10.25
CA LYS A 91 17.57 -15.12 -9.30
C LYS A 91 18.68 -16.16 -9.57
N GLY A 92 19.91 -15.67 -9.74
CA GLY A 92 21.09 -16.52 -9.96
C GLY A 92 21.26 -17.01 -11.41
N THR A 93 20.41 -16.56 -12.35
CA THR A 93 20.61 -16.82 -13.78
C THR A 93 21.05 -15.55 -14.51
N THR A 94 21.55 -15.72 -15.73
CA THR A 94 21.95 -14.62 -16.62
C THR A 94 21.06 -14.50 -17.87
N LYS A 95 20.19 -15.48 -18.09
CA LYS A 95 19.32 -15.55 -19.27
C LYS A 95 17.89 -15.16 -18.87
N PRO A 96 17.36 -14.04 -19.40
CA PRO A 96 15.96 -13.69 -19.23
C PRO A 96 15.05 -14.66 -19.95
N GLU A 97 13.89 -14.93 -19.36
CA GLU A 97 12.83 -15.74 -19.93
C GLU A 97 11.57 -14.90 -20.10
N SER A 98 10.81 -15.15 -21.17
CA SER A 98 9.56 -14.43 -21.43
C SER A 98 8.36 -15.33 -21.23
N VAL A 99 7.31 -14.80 -20.62
CA VAL A 99 6.01 -15.45 -20.46
C VAL A 99 4.92 -14.54 -20.97
N GLN A 100 3.95 -15.11 -21.69
CA GLN A 100 2.75 -14.39 -22.09
C GLN A 100 1.64 -14.68 -21.09
N LEU A 101 1.01 -13.61 -20.59
CA LEU A 101 -0.15 -13.64 -19.70
C LEU A 101 -1.30 -12.90 -20.37
N LEU A 102 -2.47 -12.95 -19.73
CA LEU A 102 -3.64 -12.16 -20.13
C LEU A 102 -3.96 -11.15 -19.02
N TRP A 103 -4.29 -9.92 -19.41
CA TRP A 103 -4.86 -8.94 -18.47
C TRP A 103 -6.20 -9.43 -17.93
N ASP A 104 -6.34 -9.42 -16.60
CA ASP A 104 -7.62 -9.61 -15.89
C ASP A 104 -8.45 -8.33 -16.07
N TYR A 105 -9.24 -8.30 -17.16
CA TYR A 105 -9.92 -7.10 -17.65
C TYR A 105 -11.41 -7.11 -17.30
N VAL A 106 -11.87 -6.03 -16.68
CA VAL A 106 -13.29 -5.75 -16.45
C VAL A 106 -13.74 -4.67 -17.43
N PRO A 107 -14.78 -4.90 -18.25
CA PRO A 107 -15.24 -3.93 -19.23
C PRO A 107 -15.87 -2.70 -18.56
N GLU A 108 -15.74 -1.54 -19.22
CA GLU A 108 -16.47 -0.34 -18.85
C GLU A 108 -17.98 -0.57 -19.01
N MET A 109 -18.72 -0.34 -17.92
CA MET A 109 -20.17 -0.50 -17.88
C MET A 109 -20.89 0.84 -18.01
N ILE A 110 -20.17 1.96 -17.84
CA ILE A 110 -20.69 3.31 -18.01
C ILE A 110 -20.49 3.72 -19.48
N PRO A 111 -21.56 3.86 -20.27
CA PRO A 111 -21.42 4.24 -21.67
C PRO A 111 -20.74 5.59 -21.79
N PRO A 112 -19.94 5.82 -22.85
CA PRO A 112 -19.38 7.15 -23.11
C PRO A 112 -20.54 8.15 -23.16
N ARG A 113 -20.39 9.24 -22.42
CA ARG A 113 -21.28 10.39 -22.59
C ARG A 113 -21.05 10.85 -24.03
N GLY A 114 -21.99 10.56 -24.93
CA GLY A 114 -21.96 11.07 -26.30
C GLY A 114 -21.96 12.60 -26.32
N ASP A 115 -22.00 13.20 -27.52
CA ASP A 115 -22.24 14.64 -27.65
C ASP A 115 -23.42 15.01 -26.76
N LEU A 116 -23.18 15.93 -25.81
CA LEU A 116 -24.16 16.39 -24.85
C LEU A 116 -25.39 16.88 -25.63
N MET A 117 -26.35 15.98 -25.83
CA MET A 117 -27.72 16.32 -26.16
C MET A 117 -28.09 17.38 -25.15
N ARG A 118 -28.55 18.54 -25.63
CA ARG A 118 -29.08 19.65 -24.84
C ARG A 118 -30.27 19.15 -24.02
N GLY A 119 -29.98 18.40 -22.97
CA GLY A 119 -30.94 17.94 -22.00
C GLY A 119 -31.37 19.11 -21.14
N PRO A 120 -32.54 19.02 -20.51
CA PRO A 120 -33.03 20.08 -19.63
C PRO A 120 -31.97 20.34 -18.55
N ARG A 121 -31.74 21.62 -18.24
CA ARG A 121 -30.82 22.05 -17.18
C ARG A 121 -31.22 21.37 -15.89
N PHE A 122 -30.57 20.25 -15.57
CA PHE A 122 -30.71 19.61 -14.27
C PHE A 122 -30.27 20.65 -13.24
N GLY A 123 -31.21 21.05 -12.37
CA GLY A 123 -30.91 21.89 -11.21
C GLY A 123 -29.70 21.31 -10.47
N ALA A 124 -28.88 22.19 -9.91
CA ALA A 124 -27.62 21.85 -9.27
C ALA A 124 -27.74 20.54 -8.48
N LEU A 125 -27.03 19.50 -8.94
CA LEU A 125 -26.83 18.30 -8.14
C LEU A 125 -26.34 18.76 -6.77
N PRO A 126 -26.88 18.24 -5.66
CA PRO A 126 -26.43 18.63 -4.34
C PRO A 126 -24.92 18.41 -4.27
N LEU A 127 -24.18 19.50 -4.14
CA LEU A 127 -22.74 19.47 -3.91
C LEU A 127 -22.49 18.50 -2.76
N PHE A 128 -21.60 17.53 -3.01
CA PHE A 128 -21.02 16.56 -2.08
C PHE A 128 -21.45 16.74 -0.62
N LYS A 129 -22.18 15.76 -0.06
CA LYS A 129 -22.42 15.60 1.39
C LYS A 129 -21.14 15.21 2.16
N GLY A 130 -19.97 15.67 1.72
CA GLY A 130 -18.73 15.54 2.49
C GLY A 130 -18.74 16.60 3.59
N SER A 131 -18.67 16.18 4.85
CA SER A 131 -18.42 17.13 5.94
C SER A 131 -17.06 17.78 5.73
N LYS A 132 -17.04 19.10 5.52
CA LYS A 132 -15.78 19.88 5.49
C LYS A 132 -14.99 19.80 6.80
N PHE A 133 -15.63 19.33 7.87
CA PHE A 133 -15.03 19.18 9.19
C PHE A 133 -14.42 17.80 9.45
N ASN A 134 -14.68 16.81 8.58
CA ASN A 134 -14.06 15.49 8.65
C ASN A 134 -13.32 15.14 7.34
N PRO A 135 -12.35 15.94 6.89
CA PRO A 135 -11.57 15.58 5.71
C PRO A 135 -10.70 14.35 6.02
N GLU A 136 -10.89 13.26 5.29
CA GLU A 136 -9.89 12.19 5.24
C GLU A 136 -8.76 12.63 4.32
N MET A 137 -7.54 12.75 4.87
CA MET A 137 -6.33 13.04 4.10
C MET A 137 -5.66 11.72 3.75
N SER A 138 -6.31 10.97 2.86
CA SER A 138 -5.86 9.65 2.40
C SER A 138 -5.63 9.65 0.89
N ILE A 139 -4.58 8.96 0.44
CA ILE A 139 -4.40 8.63 -0.99
C ILE A 139 -5.21 7.39 -1.41
N MET A 140 -5.68 6.62 -0.44
CA MET A 140 -6.62 5.53 -0.67
C MET A 140 -8.05 6.07 -0.65
N SER A 141 -8.75 5.89 -1.77
CA SER A 141 -10.20 6.05 -1.82
C SER A 141 -10.88 4.85 -1.15
N GLU A 142 -12.11 5.00 -0.66
CA GLU A 142 -12.91 3.88 -0.09
C GLU A 142 -12.95 2.64 -1.02
N ASP A 143 -12.94 2.85 -2.34
CA ASP A 143 -12.84 1.81 -3.40
C ASP A 143 -11.49 1.07 -3.50
N GLU A 144 -10.49 1.45 -2.71
CA GLU A 144 -9.23 0.72 -2.56
C GLU A 144 -9.20 -0.19 -1.34
N SER A 145 -10.25 -0.15 -0.50
CA SER A 145 -10.51 -1.24 0.43
C SER A 145 -10.77 -2.49 -0.40
N PRO A 146 -9.97 -3.56 -0.27
CA PRO A 146 -10.17 -4.75 -1.08
C PRO A 146 -11.56 -5.32 -0.73
N ALA A 147 -12.53 -5.15 -1.65
CA ALA A 147 -13.82 -5.82 -1.58
C ALA A 147 -13.72 -7.35 -1.74
N VAL A 148 -12.50 -7.90 -1.68
CA VAL A 148 -12.25 -9.34 -1.73
C VAL A 148 -11.11 -9.66 -0.75
N PRO A 149 -11.40 -10.26 0.40
CA PRO A 149 -10.39 -10.91 1.22
C PRO A 149 -10.07 -12.25 0.56
N THR A 150 -9.14 -12.30 -0.38
CA THR A 150 -8.59 -13.58 -0.84
C THR A 150 -7.08 -13.57 -1.02
N ALA A 151 -6.49 -14.70 -0.60
CA ALA A 151 -5.10 -15.13 -0.73
C ALA A 151 -4.06 -14.21 -0.09
N ALA A 152 -3.75 -14.45 1.20
CA ALA A 152 -2.64 -13.90 1.99
C ALA A 152 -2.38 -12.41 1.79
N GLU A 153 -2.77 -11.56 2.76
CA GLU A 153 -2.51 -10.12 2.74
C GLU A 153 -1.12 -9.80 2.19
N ASN A 154 -1.06 -9.12 1.04
CA ASN A 154 0.19 -8.73 0.43
C ASN A 154 0.87 -7.65 1.30
N PRO A 155 1.98 -7.93 1.98
CA PRO A 155 2.56 -7.02 2.95
C PRO A 155 3.16 -5.75 2.33
N PHE A 156 3.26 -5.70 1.00
CA PHE A 156 3.72 -4.53 0.24
C PHE A 156 2.59 -3.57 -0.16
N ASN A 157 1.33 -3.93 0.08
CA ASN A 157 0.19 -3.05 -0.17
C ASN A 157 0.19 -1.85 0.80
N LEU A 158 -0.48 -0.78 0.39
CA LEU A 158 -0.75 0.35 1.27
C LEU A 158 -1.75 -0.09 2.35
N GLY A 159 -1.55 0.37 3.59
CA GLY A 159 -2.54 0.20 4.65
C GLY A 159 -2.61 -1.20 5.28
N THR A 160 -1.74 -2.15 4.93
CA THR A 160 -1.80 -3.50 5.51
C THR A 160 -1.34 -3.53 6.95
N ARG A 161 -2.03 -4.32 7.78
CA ARG A 161 -1.76 -4.46 9.23
C ARG A 161 -0.33 -4.91 9.50
N GLN A 162 0.16 -5.89 8.73
CA GLN A 162 1.56 -6.32 8.77
C GLN A 162 2.34 -5.72 7.59
N SER A 163 3.58 -5.34 7.87
CA SER A 163 4.52 -4.79 6.89
C SER A 163 5.31 -5.90 6.22
N PHE A 164 6.00 -5.54 5.14
CA PHE A 164 6.99 -6.40 4.51
C PHE A 164 8.30 -6.50 5.32
N MET A 165 8.46 -5.68 6.35
CA MET A 165 9.61 -5.72 7.23
C MET A 165 9.64 -7.05 8.01
N PRO A 166 10.77 -7.78 8.00
CA PRO A 166 10.92 -8.96 8.86
C PRO A 166 10.95 -8.54 10.34
N ALA A 167 10.82 -9.52 11.23
CA ALA A 167 11.04 -9.28 12.65
C ALA A 167 12.46 -8.73 12.86
N LEU A 168 12.57 -7.62 13.60
CA LEU A 168 13.84 -6.91 13.82
C LEU A 168 14.78 -7.60 14.83
N GLY A 169 14.32 -8.69 15.43
CA GLY A 169 15.08 -9.51 16.36
C GLY A 169 14.23 -10.67 16.88
N ARG A 170 14.68 -11.29 17.96
CA ARG A 170 13.93 -12.39 18.58
C ARG A 170 12.69 -11.85 19.29
N LYS A 171 11.51 -12.17 18.76
CA LYS A 171 10.22 -11.83 19.42
C LYS A 171 10.10 -12.52 20.77
N ILE A 172 9.76 -11.75 21.81
CA ILE A 172 9.52 -12.24 23.18
C ILE A 172 8.06 -12.05 23.61
N TRP A 173 7.35 -11.15 22.94
CA TRP A 173 5.91 -10.93 23.08
C TRP A 173 5.36 -10.41 21.75
N GLU A 174 4.09 -10.68 21.45
CA GLU A 174 3.40 -10.21 20.26
C GLU A 174 1.94 -9.93 20.58
N SER A 175 1.40 -8.86 20.00
CA SER A 175 -0.01 -8.49 20.13
C SER A 175 -0.92 -9.57 19.54
N PRO A 176 -2.12 -9.80 20.12
CA PRO A 176 -3.11 -10.71 19.55
C PRO A 176 -3.46 -10.43 18.08
N ALA A 177 -3.87 -11.47 17.35
CA ALA A 177 -4.17 -11.37 15.92
C ALA A 177 -5.40 -10.49 15.61
N ASP A 178 -6.33 -10.38 16.55
CA ASP A 178 -7.54 -9.54 16.50
C ASP A 178 -7.31 -8.09 16.94
N ASN A 179 -6.09 -7.76 17.36
CA ASN A 179 -5.69 -6.38 17.61
C ASN A 179 -5.50 -5.63 16.29
N SER A 180 -5.98 -4.38 16.23
CA SER A 180 -5.87 -3.52 15.05
C SER A 180 -4.41 -3.26 14.61
N PHE A 181 -3.45 -3.41 15.52
CA PHE A 181 -2.03 -3.17 15.29
C PHE A 181 -1.26 -4.49 15.25
N HIS A 182 -0.20 -4.52 14.44
CA HIS A 182 0.87 -5.48 14.59
C HIS A 182 1.93 -4.86 15.50
N ALA A 183 2.01 -5.35 16.73
CA ALA A 183 2.99 -4.91 17.71
C ALA A 183 3.69 -6.10 18.35
N TYR A 184 4.95 -5.92 18.73
CA TYR A 184 5.72 -6.95 19.41
C TYR A 184 6.87 -6.34 20.21
N LEU A 185 7.36 -7.10 21.19
CA LEU A 185 8.64 -6.84 21.85
C LEU A 185 9.67 -7.77 21.23
N PHE A 186 10.85 -7.25 20.93
CA PHE A 186 11.97 -8.05 20.47
C PHE A 186 13.24 -7.72 21.23
N GLN A 187 14.14 -8.71 21.29
CA GLN A 187 15.49 -8.53 21.76
C GLN A 187 16.41 -8.26 20.57
N ASP A 188 17.17 -7.16 20.62
CA ASP A 188 18.17 -6.81 19.60
C ASP A 188 19.48 -7.59 19.79
N GLU A 189 20.45 -7.37 18.90
CA GLU A 189 21.78 -8.01 18.96
C GLU A 189 22.55 -7.67 20.25
N ASN A 190 22.26 -6.51 20.86
CA ASN A 190 22.86 -6.02 22.10
C ASN A 190 22.10 -6.47 23.35
N LYS A 191 21.11 -7.37 23.19
CA LYS A 191 20.23 -7.88 24.25
C LYS A 191 19.27 -6.86 24.85
N LYS A 192 19.12 -5.68 24.25
CA LYS A 192 18.13 -4.67 24.65
C LYS A 192 16.73 -5.09 24.23
N ILE A 193 15.73 -4.73 25.04
CA ILE A 193 14.34 -4.97 24.71
C ILE A 193 13.78 -3.73 24.01
N VAL A 194 13.28 -3.92 22.80
CA VAL A 194 12.75 -2.85 21.95
C VAL A 194 11.31 -3.18 21.60
N GLY A 195 10.43 -2.20 21.73
CA GLY A 195 9.05 -2.26 21.27
C GLY A 195 8.98 -1.98 19.78
N TYR A 196 8.11 -2.68 19.08
CA TYR A 196 7.73 -2.40 17.71
C TYR A 196 6.22 -2.22 17.66
N VAL A 197 5.76 -1.18 16.96
CA VAL A 197 4.36 -1.02 16.60
C VAL A 197 4.25 -0.50 15.16
N ARG A 198 3.39 -1.13 14.36
CA ARG A 198 3.07 -0.65 13.02
C ARG A 198 1.79 0.16 13.03
N ILE A 199 1.83 1.39 12.51
CA ILE A 199 0.63 2.21 12.25
C ILE A 199 0.30 2.10 10.75
N PRO A 200 -0.61 1.20 10.35
CA PRO A 200 -0.82 0.88 8.94
C PRO A 200 -1.56 1.97 8.17
N SER A 201 -2.50 2.66 8.82
CA SER A 201 -3.37 3.68 8.22
C SER A 201 -3.95 4.58 9.32
N TYR A 202 -4.34 5.80 8.99
CA TYR A 202 -5.14 6.67 9.86
C TYR A 202 -6.65 6.60 9.57
N SER A 203 -7.07 5.66 8.72
CA SER A 203 -8.46 5.26 8.50
C SER A 203 -8.56 3.73 8.68
N PRO A 204 -8.53 3.22 9.93
CA PRO A 204 -8.46 1.80 10.20
C PRO A 204 -9.77 1.08 9.83
N ALA A 205 -9.68 -0.08 9.21
CA ALA A 205 -10.83 -0.88 8.77
C ALA A 205 -11.76 -1.31 9.92
N ALA A 206 -11.20 -1.54 11.12
CA ALA A 206 -11.96 -1.87 12.34
C ALA A 206 -12.69 -0.66 12.96
N GLY A 207 -12.52 0.54 12.40
CA GLY A 207 -13.03 1.79 12.96
C GLY A 207 -12.07 2.45 13.95
N THR A 208 -12.10 3.78 14.01
CA THR A 208 -11.17 4.59 14.79
C THR A 208 -11.29 4.34 16.30
N ALA A 209 -12.50 4.07 16.81
CA ALA A 209 -12.74 3.84 18.24
C ALA A 209 -12.07 2.55 18.75
N LYS A 210 -12.30 1.41 18.07
CA LYS A 210 -11.65 0.15 18.43
C LYS A 210 -10.13 0.27 18.29
N ALA A 211 -9.65 0.82 17.19
CA ALA A 211 -8.22 0.95 16.98
C ALA A 211 -7.57 1.87 18.02
N ALA A 212 -8.20 2.98 18.41
CA ALA A 212 -7.68 3.82 19.50
C ALA A 212 -7.60 3.05 20.84
N ALA A 213 -8.62 2.25 21.17
CA ALA A 213 -8.62 1.42 22.38
C ALA A 213 -7.55 0.33 22.34
N ASP A 214 -7.39 -0.34 21.20
CA ASP A 214 -6.34 -1.35 20.99
C ASP A 214 -4.94 -0.76 21.17
N PHE A 215 -4.71 0.46 20.65
CA PHE A 215 -3.44 1.18 20.80
C PHE A 215 -3.21 1.58 22.26
N ALA A 216 -4.24 2.12 22.94
CA ALA A 216 -4.19 2.49 24.35
C ALA A 216 -3.88 1.29 25.27
N ALA A 217 -4.24 0.06 24.85
CA ALA A 217 -3.90 -1.16 25.57
C ALA A 217 -2.45 -1.62 25.32
N ILE A 218 -1.91 -1.40 24.11
CA ILE A 218 -0.56 -1.84 23.74
C ILE A 218 0.51 -0.89 24.27
N ILE A 219 0.33 0.43 24.16
CA ILE A 219 1.39 1.38 24.48
C ILE A 219 1.90 1.27 25.92
N PRO A 220 1.05 1.20 26.97
CA PRO A 220 1.53 1.01 28.34
C PRO A 220 2.30 -0.31 28.52
N HIS A 221 1.92 -1.36 27.79
CA HIS A 221 2.65 -2.62 27.82
C HIS A 221 4.03 -2.50 27.19
N LEU A 222 4.15 -1.80 26.05
CA LEU A 222 5.45 -1.55 25.42
C LEU A 222 6.33 -0.64 26.29
N GLU A 223 5.76 0.43 26.85
CA GLU A 223 6.47 1.37 27.72
C GLU A 223 7.04 0.69 28.97
N ALA A 224 6.26 -0.18 29.62
CA ALA A 224 6.70 -0.88 30.83
C ALA A 224 7.79 -1.94 30.57
N ASN A 225 7.95 -2.40 29.33
CA ASN A 225 8.78 -3.58 29.01
C ASN A 225 9.89 -3.31 27.98
N ALA A 226 9.94 -2.13 27.37
CA ALA A 226 10.94 -1.77 26.37
C ALA A 226 11.74 -0.52 26.75
N GLU A 227 13.00 -0.48 26.31
CA GLU A 227 13.87 0.70 26.46
C GLU A 227 13.65 1.74 25.35
N SER A 228 13.07 1.33 24.23
CA SER A 228 12.81 2.17 23.06
C SER A 228 11.69 1.60 22.20
N LEU A 229 11.12 2.45 21.34
CA LEU A 229 10.00 2.10 20.47
C LEU A 229 10.35 2.38 19.00
N VAL A 230 10.15 1.39 18.15
CA VAL A 230 10.17 1.51 16.69
C VAL A 230 8.73 1.62 16.20
N ILE A 231 8.44 2.72 15.48
CA ILE A 231 7.15 2.91 14.82
C ILE A 231 7.33 2.69 13.32
N ASP A 232 6.74 1.61 12.79
CA ASP A 232 6.68 1.39 11.35
C ASP A 232 5.44 2.08 10.76
N GLN A 233 5.69 3.11 9.96
CA GLN A 233 4.68 3.88 9.24
C GLN A 233 4.85 3.77 7.71
N VAL A 234 5.66 2.82 7.23
CA VAL A 234 5.89 2.62 5.79
C VAL A 234 4.60 2.13 5.13
N ASN A 235 4.34 2.59 3.90
CA ASN A 235 3.13 2.28 3.14
C ASN A 235 1.83 2.71 3.85
N ASN A 236 1.88 3.72 4.72
CA ASN A 236 0.68 4.30 5.33
C ASN A 236 0.04 5.31 4.35
N PRO A 237 -1.23 5.11 3.95
CA PRO A 237 -1.90 5.94 2.95
C PRO A 237 -2.42 7.28 3.50
N GLY A 238 -2.31 7.54 4.79
CA GLY A 238 -2.97 8.67 5.46
C GLY A 238 -4.30 8.27 6.08
N GLY A 239 -5.21 9.24 6.21
CA GLY A 239 -6.56 9.05 6.78
C GLY A 239 -7.02 10.22 7.65
N SER A 240 -7.66 9.92 8.79
CA SER A 240 -8.23 10.92 9.69
C SER A 240 -7.18 11.65 10.53
N VAL A 241 -7.18 12.98 10.43
CA VAL A 241 -6.31 13.86 11.24
C VAL A 241 -6.60 13.74 12.74
N PHE A 242 -7.86 13.65 13.13
CA PHE A 242 -8.22 13.52 14.54
C PHE A 242 -7.77 12.18 15.12
N TYR A 243 -7.86 11.11 14.32
CA TYR A 243 -7.37 9.81 14.73
C TYR A 243 -5.84 9.80 14.85
N LEU A 244 -5.13 10.44 13.91
CA LEU A 244 -3.69 10.68 14.04
C LEU A 244 -3.35 11.36 15.37
N TYR A 245 -4.04 12.45 15.71
CA TYR A 245 -3.78 13.16 16.97
C TYR A 245 -4.08 12.32 18.21
N ALA A 246 -5.11 11.48 18.18
CA ALA A 246 -5.38 10.55 19.26
C ALA A 246 -4.20 9.59 19.48
N LEU A 247 -3.63 9.03 18.41
CA LEU A 247 -2.45 8.16 18.52
C LEU A 247 -1.23 8.90 19.06
N VAL A 248 -0.95 10.10 18.54
CA VAL A 248 0.20 10.92 18.97
C VAL A 248 0.09 11.33 20.45
N SER A 249 -1.12 11.60 20.95
CA SER A 249 -1.34 11.94 22.37
C SER A 249 -1.05 10.79 23.33
N MET A 250 -1.00 9.55 22.83
CA MET A 250 -0.63 8.37 23.63
C MET A 250 0.88 8.09 23.58
N LEU A 251 1.66 8.86 22.82
CA LEU A 251 3.10 8.66 22.62
C LEU A 251 3.96 9.75 23.27
N ASN A 252 3.36 10.73 23.93
CA ASN A 252 4.07 11.85 24.55
C ASN A 252 3.40 12.27 25.86
N ASP A 253 4.22 12.56 26.87
CA ASP A 253 3.78 13.13 28.16
C ASP A 253 3.73 14.66 28.13
N GLU A 254 4.24 15.28 27.07
CA GLU A 254 4.33 16.71 26.87
C GLU A 254 3.61 17.15 25.59
N SER A 255 3.35 18.46 25.45
CA SER A 255 2.78 19.00 24.23
C SER A 255 3.76 18.90 23.05
N VAL A 256 3.30 18.35 21.93
CA VAL A 256 4.11 18.12 20.72
C VAL A 256 4.64 19.42 20.06
N LEU A 257 4.01 20.57 20.35
CA LEU A 257 4.39 21.88 19.82
C LEU A 257 4.92 22.79 20.94
N ASP A 258 5.93 22.35 21.70
CA ASP A 258 6.66 23.30 22.53
C ASP A 258 7.65 24.08 21.66
N ARG A 259 7.32 25.34 21.33
CA ARG A 259 8.19 26.27 20.57
C ARG A 259 9.37 26.82 21.41
N ARG A 260 9.76 26.14 22.48
CA ARG A 260 10.84 26.56 23.39
C ARG A 260 11.94 25.51 23.51
N ARG A 261 12.54 25.10 22.39
CA ARG A 261 13.91 24.56 22.35
C ARG A 261 14.60 25.03 21.08
#